data_AF-A0A9D3S2B1-F1
#
_entry.id   AF-A0A9D3S2B1-F1
#
_cell.length_a   1.000
_cell.length_b   1.000
_cell.length_c   1.000
_cell.angle_alpha   90.00
_cell.angle_beta   90.00
_cell.angle_gamma   90.00
#
_symmetry.space_group_name_H-M   'P 1'
#
loop_
_entity.id
_entity.type
_entity.pdbx_description
1 polymer ?
#
loop_
_entity_poly.entity_id
_entity_poly.type
_entity_poly.pdbx_seq_one_letter_code
_entity_poly.pdbx_strand_id
1 'polypeptide(L)'
;MVGRTARGPFSFSSDDISGKRADEPDRTCVHFIVAKRPTDLWPGITKDSTGKIDTVTIKSEVLSDPGGKMNKVSTQCKTEQRCSANVPIGFVGAGNMAFGITQGILMSGEVSAENVRVSAPSSNNLGRQSEMGVGITHSNAEVVSSSRLVFLAVKPHLVPGVLQEIASHVTREHIVVSVAAGVTVATVEALLPPDSVVLRLMPNLPCLVQEGALLFARGSKARPEHGALLRDLLAPCGLVEEGPESWIDAHTGLSGSGVYLFAEALAEGGVKMGMPSALAHRIAAQTVLGAGRLLRDSGKHPAQLRADVCTPGGTTIFGLHELERGGVRAATMGAVEAATELGRKGAGQGEVRCRERITLGTGEHGL
;
A
#
# COMPACT_ATOMS: atom_id res chain seq x y z
N MET A 1 -33.53 17.73 -41.13
CA MET A 1 -33.94 19.12 -40.83
C MET A 1 -33.97 19.26 -39.31
N VAL A 2 -32.98 19.92 -38.69
CA VAL A 2 -33.06 21.28 -38.09
C VAL A 2 -34.23 21.42 -37.09
N GLY A 3 -34.13 21.81 -35.81
CA GLY A 3 -33.06 22.30 -34.93
C GLY A 3 -33.67 23.02 -33.68
N ARG A 4 -32.82 23.30 -32.67
CA ARG A 4 -32.90 24.37 -31.61
C ARG A 4 -33.94 24.25 -30.46
N THR A 5 -33.55 24.02 -29.18
CA THR A 5 -32.99 24.87 -28.06
C THR A 5 -34.01 25.66 -27.21
N ALA A 6 -34.04 25.42 -25.87
CA ALA A 6 -34.14 26.37 -24.73
C ALA A 6 -34.33 25.59 -23.38
N ARG A 7 -33.40 25.63 -22.40
CA ARG A 7 -33.15 26.60 -21.28
C ARG A 7 -34.07 26.46 -20.04
N GLY A 8 -33.48 26.24 -18.85
CA GLY A 8 -34.07 26.54 -17.52
C GLY A 8 -33.47 25.72 -16.35
N PRO A 9 -32.92 26.32 -15.27
CA PRO A 9 -32.34 25.60 -14.12
C PRO A 9 -33.35 25.38 -12.99
N PHE A 10 -33.28 24.21 -12.34
CA PHE A 10 -33.99 23.92 -11.08
C PHE A 10 -33.24 24.54 -9.89
N SER A 11 -33.92 25.36 -9.11
CA SER A 11 -33.49 25.87 -7.81
C SER A 11 -33.78 24.85 -6.71
N PHE A 12 -32.86 24.67 -5.77
CA PHE A 12 -33.15 24.09 -4.45
C PHE A 12 -33.05 25.19 -3.40
N SER A 13 -34.10 25.28 -2.57
CA SER A 13 -34.23 26.19 -1.42
C SER A 13 -33.34 25.72 -0.26
N SER A 14 -32.81 26.68 0.51
CA SER A 14 -31.90 26.51 1.64
C SER A 14 -32.55 26.01 2.94
N ASP A 15 -33.73 25.39 2.89
CA ASP A 15 -34.51 25.07 4.10
C ASP A 15 -34.49 23.59 4.54
N ASP A 16 -33.82 22.69 3.80
CA ASP A 16 -33.86 21.23 4.11
C ASP A 16 -32.70 20.70 4.99
N ILE A 17 -31.95 21.59 5.66
CA ILE A 17 -30.95 21.17 6.67
C ILE A 17 -31.17 21.96 7.95
N SER A 18 -32.31 21.75 8.60
CA SER A 18 -32.47 22.14 10.01
C SER A 18 -33.28 21.09 10.76
N GLY A 19 -32.57 20.09 11.25
CA GLY A 19 -33.11 19.09 12.16
C GLY A 19 -32.08 18.71 13.21
N LYS A 20 -31.84 19.59 14.20
CA LYS A 20 -31.78 19.24 15.65
C LYS A 20 -31.22 20.37 16.54
N ARG A 21 -31.97 20.54 17.64
CA ARG A 21 -31.70 21.00 19.03
C ARG A 21 -30.41 21.78 19.32
N ALA A 22 -30.62 22.97 19.87
CA ALA A 22 -29.65 23.76 20.61
C ALA A 22 -29.28 23.07 21.92
N ASP A 23 -28.00 22.73 22.09
CA ASP A 23 -27.21 22.77 23.33
C ASP A 23 -25.94 21.90 23.15
N GLU A 24 -24.87 22.47 22.57
CA GLU A 24 -23.45 22.05 22.75
C GLU A 24 -22.50 23.00 21.99
N PRO A 25 -21.56 23.73 22.64
CA PRO A 25 -20.58 24.57 21.97
C PRO A 25 -19.21 23.88 21.94
N ASP A 26 -18.89 23.20 20.82
CA ASP A 26 -17.53 23.06 20.24
C ASP A 26 -17.54 21.91 19.22
N ARG A 27 -17.79 22.23 17.95
CA ARG A 27 -17.35 21.37 16.83
C ARG A 27 -16.89 22.21 15.66
N THR A 28 -15.61 22.09 15.35
CA THR A 28 -15.01 22.49 14.08
C THR A 28 -15.74 21.78 12.93
N CYS A 29 -16.57 22.48 12.18
CA CYS A 29 -17.16 21.94 10.96
C CYS A 29 -16.10 21.90 9.85
N VAL A 30 -15.57 20.72 9.55
CA VAL A 30 -14.75 20.50 8.35
C VAL A 30 -15.70 20.23 7.18
N HIS A 31 -15.92 21.23 6.33
CA HIS A 31 -16.64 21.04 5.07
C HIS A 31 -15.69 20.50 4.01
N PHE A 32 -15.90 19.27 3.56
CA PHE A 32 -15.32 18.77 2.32
C PHE A 32 -16.20 19.25 1.16
N ILE A 33 -15.71 20.21 0.36
CA ILE A 33 -16.38 20.60 -0.88
C ILE A 33 -15.72 19.81 -2.03
N VAL A 34 -16.41 18.77 -2.50
CA VAL A 34 -16.03 18.07 -3.74
C VAL A 34 -16.55 18.88 -4.93
N ALA A 35 -15.64 19.41 -5.75
CA ALA A 35 -16.00 20.16 -6.96
C ALA A 35 -16.82 19.28 -7.92
N LYS A 36 -17.98 19.79 -8.36
CA LYS A 36 -18.98 19.00 -9.10
C LYS A 36 -18.74 18.91 -10.62
N ARG A 37 -17.64 19.45 -11.17
CA ARG A 37 -17.21 19.30 -12.59
C ARG A 37 -15.80 19.90 -12.84
N PRO A 38 -15.06 19.47 -13.90
CA PRO A 38 -13.64 19.81 -14.10
C PRO A 38 -13.32 21.26 -14.50
N THR A 39 -14.31 22.14 -14.68
CA THR A 39 -14.11 23.46 -15.33
C THR A 39 -14.35 24.68 -14.44
N ASP A 40 -14.81 24.51 -13.21
CA ASP A 40 -15.16 25.65 -12.34
C ASP A 40 -14.17 25.73 -11.17
N LEU A 41 -13.06 26.46 -11.36
CA LEU A 41 -12.13 26.85 -10.29
C LEU A 41 -12.61 28.18 -9.65
N TRP A 42 -12.62 28.24 -8.32
CA TRP A 42 -12.93 29.47 -7.55
C TRP A 42 -11.85 30.55 -7.83
N PRO A 43 -12.17 31.86 -7.86
CA PRO A 43 -11.18 32.91 -8.07
C PRO A 43 -10.08 32.84 -7.02
N GLY A 44 -8.84 32.56 -7.45
CA GLY A 44 -7.67 32.43 -6.57
C GLY A 44 -6.92 31.10 -6.68
N ILE A 45 -7.44 30.11 -7.42
CA ILE A 45 -6.72 28.86 -7.72
C ILE A 45 -6.12 28.96 -9.12
N THR A 46 -4.79 29.08 -9.21
CA THR A 46 -4.05 29.02 -10.49
C THR A 46 -3.58 27.59 -10.76
N LYS A 47 -3.81 27.10 -11.98
CA LYS A 47 -3.18 25.87 -12.48
C LYS A 47 -1.69 26.16 -12.77
N ASP A 48 -0.81 25.22 -12.42
CA ASP A 48 0.57 25.27 -12.89
C ASP A 48 0.66 24.84 -14.38
N SER A 49 1.85 24.96 -14.97
CA SER A 49 2.11 24.63 -16.38
C SER A 49 1.90 23.16 -16.76
N THR A 50 1.55 22.29 -15.79
CA THR A 50 1.29 20.86 -16.00
C THR A 50 -0.17 20.48 -15.84
N GLY A 51 -1.04 21.42 -15.43
CA GLY A 51 -2.49 21.22 -15.38
C GLY A 51 -3.01 20.48 -14.15
N LYS A 52 -2.19 20.27 -13.11
CA LYS A 52 -2.62 19.67 -11.83
C LYS A 52 -3.18 20.74 -10.87
N ILE A 53 -4.15 20.35 -10.04
CA ILE A 53 -4.72 21.20 -8.97
C ILE A 53 -4.16 20.65 -7.64
N ASP A 54 -3.42 21.46 -6.90
CA ASP A 54 -2.97 21.11 -5.54
C ASP A 54 -4.16 21.02 -4.59
N THR A 55 -4.12 20.07 -3.66
CA THR A 55 -5.16 19.95 -2.63
C THR A 55 -5.01 21.11 -1.65
N VAL A 56 -5.88 22.12 -1.75
CA VAL A 56 -5.88 23.28 -0.85
C VAL A 56 -6.71 22.96 0.39
N THR A 57 -6.05 22.86 1.55
CA THR A 57 -6.76 22.80 2.85
C THR A 57 -7.03 24.23 3.33
N ILE A 58 -8.28 24.68 3.24
CA ILE A 58 -8.68 26.00 3.75
C ILE A 58 -9.12 25.85 5.21
N LYS A 59 -8.36 26.43 6.14
CA LYS A 59 -8.82 26.68 7.51
C LYS A 59 -9.43 28.08 7.56
N SER A 60 -10.73 28.18 7.81
CA SER A 60 -11.37 29.45 8.15
C SER A 60 -11.55 29.55 9.66
N GLU A 61 -10.90 30.52 10.30
CA GLU A 61 -11.26 30.96 11.65
C GLU A 61 -12.31 32.07 11.53
N VAL A 62 -13.46 31.89 12.20
CA VAL A 62 -14.48 32.94 12.31
C VAL A 62 -14.22 33.66 13.64
N LEU A 63 -13.61 34.84 13.58
CA LEU A 63 -13.57 35.75 14.73
C LEU A 63 -14.93 36.44 14.84
N SER A 64 -15.66 36.16 15.93
CA SER A 64 -16.94 36.80 16.25
C SER A 64 -16.71 38.15 16.93
N ASP A 65 -17.31 39.21 16.37
CA ASP A 65 -17.48 40.51 17.03
C ASP A 65 -18.99 40.83 17.04
N PRO A 66 -19.59 41.31 18.15
CA PRO A 66 -21.04 41.39 18.31
C PRO A 66 -21.60 42.67 17.67
N GLY A 67 -21.37 42.85 16.38
CA GLY A 67 -21.63 44.11 15.68
C GLY A 67 -21.78 44.01 14.17
N GLY A 68 -22.44 42.96 13.64
CA GLY A 68 -23.20 42.99 12.38
C GLY A 68 -22.61 43.70 11.15
N LYS A 69 -21.31 43.60 10.89
CA LYS A 69 -20.70 44.08 9.63
C LYS A 69 -19.80 43.00 9.04
N MET A 70 -20.04 42.68 7.76
CA MET A 70 -19.21 41.75 6.98
C MET A 70 -17.78 42.27 6.90
N ASN A 71 -16.81 41.50 7.41
CA ASN A 71 -15.39 41.80 7.28
C ASN A 71 -14.70 40.77 6.38
N LYS A 72 -13.73 41.27 5.59
CA LYS A 72 -12.84 40.53 4.68
C LYS A 72 -12.32 39.24 5.31
N VAL A 73 -12.59 38.11 4.65
CA VAL A 73 -11.85 36.85 4.89
C VAL A 73 -10.42 37.08 4.39
N SER A 74 -9.44 37.12 5.31
CA SER A 74 -8.03 37.08 4.94
C SER A 74 -7.63 35.62 4.71
N THR A 75 -7.53 35.22 3.45
CA THR A 75 -7.07 33.89 3.06
C THR A 75 -5.55 33.81 3.24
N GLN A 76 -5.08 33.19 4.32
CA GLN A 76 -3.70 32.71 4.36
C GLN A 76 -3.64 31.32 3.72
N CYS A 77 -3.23 31.30 2.44
CA CYS A 77 -2.87 30.06 1.78
C CYS A 77 -1.51 29.61 2.33
N LYS A 78 -1.50 28.61 3.21
CA LYS A 78 -0.29 27.81 3.43
C LYS A 78 -0.26 26.76 2.34
N THR A 79 0.53 27.01 1.30
CA THR A 79 1.03 25.93 0.45
C THR A 79 1.88 25.03 1.34
N GLU A 80 1.37 23.85 1.68
CA GLU A 80 2.26 22.75 2.06
C GLU A 80 3.03 22.40 0.79
N GLN A 81 4.22 23.00 0.69
CA GLN A 81 5.19 22.69 -0.32
C GLN A 81 5.57 21.23 -0.09
N ARG A 82 4.89 20.30 -0.77
CA ARG A 82 5.38 18.93 -0.90
C ARG A 82 6.72 19.07 -1.60
N CYS A 83 7.79 18.98 -0.82
CA CYS A 83 9.15 19.01 -1.34
C CYS A 83 9.22 17.95 -2.42
N SER A 84 9.45 18.36 -3.67
CA SER A 84 9.93 17.46 -4.71
C SER A 84 11.24 16.89 -4.19
N ALA A 85 11.17 15.73 -3.58
CA ALA A 85 12.31 15.02 -3.08
C ALA A 85 12.93 14.35 -4.30
N ASN A 86 13.75 15.10 -5.05
CA ASN A 86 14.64 14.55 -6.07
C ASN A 86 15.77 13.73 -5.40
N VAL A 87 15.36 12.77 -4.59
CA VAL A 87 16.21 11.89 -3.78
C VAL A 87 16.65 10.75 -4.69
N PRO A 88 17.95 10.53 -4.88
CA PRO A 88 18.44 9.39 -5.64
C PRO A 88 18.11 8.07 -4.93
N ILE A 89 17.57 7.11 -5.67
CA ILE A 89 17.08 5.82 -5.14
C ILE A 89 17.78 4.67 -5.85
N GLY A 90 18.25 3.72 -5.05
CA GLY A 90 18.93 2.54 -5.51
C GLY A 90 18.18 1.28 -5.13
N PHE A 91 18.12 0.30 -6.03
CA PHE A 91 17.66 -1.05 -5.74
C PHE A 91 18.78 -2.04 -5.99
N VAL A 92 19.24 -2.69 -4.92
CA VAL A 92 20.09 -3.87 -5.01
C VAL A 92 19.19 -5.09 -5.14
N GLY A 93 19.11 -5.64 -6.35
CA GLY A 93 18.17 -6.69 -6.73
C GLY A 93 17.02 -6.17 -7.58
N ALA A 94 16.72 -6.86 -8.68
CA ALA A 94 15.70 -6.49 -9.66
C ALA A 94 14.45 -7.39 -9.62
N GLY A 95 14.10 -7.99 -8.48
CA GLY A 95 12.94 -8.89 -8.38
C GLY A 95 11.58 -8.18 -8.43
N ASN A 96 10.50 -8.94 -8.22
CA ASN A 96 9.13 -8.41 -8.21
C ASN A 96 8.92 -7.27 -7.20
N MET A 97 9.53 -7.35 -6.01
CA MET A 97 9.39 -6.29 -5.00
C MET A 97 10.08 -5.01 -5.44
N ALA A 98 11.30 -5.11 -5.99
CA ALA A 98 11.96 -3.94 -6.57
C ALA A 98 11.12 -3.33 -7.69
N PHE A 99 10.59 -4.15 -8.61
CA PHE A 99 9.74 -3.66 -9.70
C PHE A 99 8.48 -2.94 -9.18
N GLY A 100 7.73 -3.55 -8.27
CA GLY A 100 6.47 -2.96 -7.76
C GLY A 100 6.71 -1.67 -6.99
N ILE A 101 7.76 -1.61 -6.18
CA ILE A 101 8.14 -0.42 -5.43
C ILE A 101 8.62 0.69 -6.38
N THR A 102 9.50 0.37 -7.34
CA THR A 102 9.96 1.34 -8.36
C THR A 102 8.77 1.93 -9.11
N GLN A 103 7.82 1.08 -9.55
CA GLN A 103 6.63 1.55 -10.25
C GLN A 103 5.81 2.53 -9.40
N GLY A 104 5.57 2.23 -8.12
CA GLY A 104 4.83 3.12 -7.23
C GLY A 104 5.55 4.45 -7.01
N ILE A 105 6.86 4.40 -6.79
CA ILE A 105 7.70 5.59 -6.63
C ILE A 105 7.60 6.50 -7.86
N LEU A 106 7.73 5.94 -9.07
CA LEU A 106 7.62 6.74 -10.30
C LEU A 106 6.21 7.29 -10.53
N MET A 107 5.17 6.57 -10.09
CA MET A 107 3.78 7.04 -10.18
C MET A 107 3.48 8.24 -9.29
N SER A 108 4.26 8.48 -8.23
CA SER A 108 4.10 9.70 -7.41
C SER A 108 4.33 10.99 -8.23
N GLY A 109 5.22 10.92 -9.23
CA GLY A 109 5.76 12.08 -9.93
C GLY A 109 6.77 12.90 -9.11
N GLU A 110 7.11 12.46 -7.88
CA GLU A 110 8.07 13.15 -7.00
C GLU A 110 9.53 12.78 -7.32
N VAL A 111 9.75 11.61 -7.93
CA VAL A 111 11.06 11.09 -8.34
C VAL A 111 11.03 10.76 -9.83
N SER A 112 11.98 11.31 -10.60
CA SER A 112 12.14 10.94 -12.01
C SER A 112 12.89 9.61 -12.15
N ALA A 113 12.62 8.89 -13.25
CA ALA A 113 13.25 7.60 -13.52
C ALA A 113 14.79 7.67 -13.58
N GLU A 114 15.34 8.81 -14.01
CA GLU A 114 16.78 9.08 -14.06
C GLU A 114 17.46 9.04 -12.68
N ASN A 115 16.70 9.31 -11.61
CA ASN A 115 17.19 9.24 -10.23
C ASN A 115 17.03 7.85 -9.61
N VAL A 116 16.52 6.88 -10.36
CA VAL A 116 16.40 5.50 -9.90
C VAL A 116 17.44 4.64 -10.61
N ARG A 117 18.19 3.86 -9.85
CA ARG A 117 19.14 2.87 -10.39
C ARG A 117 18.89 1.49 -9.78
N VAL A 118 18.91 0.45 -10.62
CA VAL A 118 18.65 -0.94 -10.21
C VAL A 118 19.81 -1.83 -10.62
N SER A 119 20.29 -2.68 -9.70
CA SER A 119 21.28 -3.71 -9.99
C SER A 119 20.72 -5.13 -9.97
N ALA A 120 21.28 -5.98 -10.82
CA ALA A 120 21.10 -7.43 -10.72
C ALA A 120 22.31 -8.16 -11.35
N PRO A 121 22.63 -9.38 -10.90
CA PRO A 121 23.75 -10.15 -11.46
C PRO A 121 23.49 -10.64 -12.89
N SER A 122 22.23 -10.71 -13.33
CA SER A 122 21.85 -11.12 -14.68
C SER A 122 20.82 -10.18 -15.30
N SER A 123 20.79 -10.13 -16.63
CA SER A 123 19.91 -9.22 -17.38
C SER A 123 18.45 -9.67 -17.43
N ASN A 124 18.13 -10.89 -17.01
CA ASN A 124 16.78 -11.48 -17.12
C ASN A 124 15.70 -10.60 -16.49
N ASN A 125 16.00 -9.96 -15.35
CA ASN A 125 15.05 -9.11 -14.64
C ASN A 125 15.28 -7.60 -14.89
N LEU A 126 16.43 -7.22 -15.47
CA LEU A 126 16.75 -5.83 -15.75
C LEU A 126 15.94 -5.26 -16.92
N GLY A 127 15.53 -6.10 -17.89
CA GLY A 127 14.73 -5.65 -19.03
C GLY A 127 13.43 -4.96 -18.59
N ARG A 128 12.66 -5.61 -17.71
CA ARG A 128 11.41 -5.05 -17.17
C ARG A 128 11.62 -3.77 -16.35
N GLN A 129 12.78 -3.63 -15.70
CA GLN A 129 13.13 -2.40 -14.99
C GLN A 129 13.44 -1.27 -15.97
N SER A 130 14.26 -1.55 -16.99
CA SER A 130 14.65 -0.60 -18.04
C SER A 130 13.45 -0.05 -18.81
N GLU A 131 12.37 -0.82 -18.98
CA GLU A 131 11.11 -0.37 -19.60
C GLU A 131 10.45 0.79 -18.84
N MET A 132 10.76 0.97 -17.55
CA MET A 132 10.31 2.12 -16.75
C MET A 132 11.22 3.36 -16.90
N GLY A 133 12.29 3.27 -17.71
CA GLY A 133 13.23 4.36 -17.94
C GLY A 133 14.27 4.57 -16.83
N VAL A 134 14.39 3.62 -15.90
CA VAL A 134 15.37 3.70 -14.79
C VAL A 134 16.75 3.24 -15.22
N GLY A 135 17.79 3.74 -14.55
CA GLY A 135 19.15 3.26 -14.76
C GLY A 135 19.30 1.80 -14.33
N ILE A 136 20.00 0.99 -15.14
CA ILE A 136 20.31 -0.40 -14.81
C ILE A 136 21.82 -0.63 -14.77
N THR A 137 22.28 -1.50 -13.88
CA THR A 137 23.69 -1.87 -13.77
C THR A 137 23.85 -3.30 -13.27
N HIS A 138 25.06 -3.86 -13.38
CA HIS A 138 25.44 -5.11 -12.74
C HIS A 138 26.24 -4.89 -11.44
N SER A 139 26.54 -3.64 -11.09
CA SER A 139 27.34 -3.28 -9.91
C SER A 139 26.46 -2.79 -8.75
N ASN A 140 26.47 -3.52 -7.63
CA ASN A 140 25.79 -3.06 -6.41
C ASN A 140 26.46 -1.80 -5.83
N ALA A 141 27.79 -1.71 -5.96
CA ALA A 141 28.56 -0.54 -5.52
C ALA A 141 28.19 0.74 -6.28
N GLU A 142 27.89 0.64 -7.57
CA GLU A 142 27.44 1.79 -8.37
C GLU A 142 26.05 2.26 -7.92
N VAL A 143 25.14 1.32 -7.63
CA VAL A 143 23.82 1.63 -7.06
C VAL A 143 23.97 2.40 -5.75
N VAL A 144 24.77 1.87 -4.80
CA VAL A 144 24.96 2.51 -3.50
C VAL A 144 25.56 3.90 -3.66
N SER A 145 26.66 4.02 -4.39
CA SER A 145 27.39 5.29 -4.55
C SER A 145 26.60 6.41 -5.22
N SER A 146 25.54 6.08 -5.96
CA SER A 146 24.69 7.04 -6.67
C SER A 146 23.33 7.25 -6.00
N SER A 147 23.10 6.67 -4.83
CA SER A 147 21.80 6.64 -4.17
C SER A 147 21.86 7.17 -2.75
N ARG A 148 20.82 7.91 -2.33
CA ARG A 148 20.62 8.27 -0.93
C ARG A 148 19.77 7.22 -0.22
N LEU A 149 18.75 6.68 -0.89
CA LEU A 149 17.89 5.62 -0.36
C LEU A 149 18.20 4.31 -1.09
N VAL A 150 18.67 3.29 -0.37
CA VAL A 150 19.13 2.02 -0.97
C VAL A 150 18.25 0.88 -0.49
N PHE A 151 17.43 0.34 -1.38
CA PHE A 151 16.62 -0.85 -1.12
C PHE A 151 17.41 -2.13 -1.37
N LEU A 152 17.48 -3.00 -0.36
CA LEU A 152 18.00 -4.36 -0.48
C LEU A 152 16.85 -5.30 -0.81
N ALA A 153 16.63 -5.53 -2.11
CA ALA A 153 15.55 -6.33 -2.67
C ALA A 153 16.06 -7.67 -3.24
N VAL A 154 16.99 -8.30 -2.52
CA VAL A 154 17.53 -9.64 -2.83
C VAL A 154 16.88 -10.72 -1.96
N LYS A 155 17.10 -11.99 -2.30
CA LYS A 155 16.64 -13.11 -1.46
C LYS A 155 17.30 -13.06 -0.08
N PRO A 156 16.61 -13.46 1.00
CA PRO A 156 17.15 -13.35 2.37
C PRO A 156 18.54 -13.95 2.58
N HIS A 157 18.83 -15.12 2.01
CA HIS A 157 20.13 -15.78 2.15
C HIS A 157 21.27 -15.05 1.43
N LEU A 158 20.98 -14.14 0.50
CA LEU A 158 21.99 -13.34 -0.21
C LEU A 158 22.33 -12.04 0.52
N VAL A 159 21.49 -11.58 1.44
CA VAL A 159 21.66 -10.29 2.12
C VAL A 159 23.02 -10.17 2.80
N PRO A 160 23.54 -11.16 3.55
CA PRO A 160 24.84 -11.01 4.20
C PRO A 160 25.99 -10.78 3.22
N GLY A 161 26.02 -11.50 2.10
CA GLY A 161 27.06 -11.36 1.08
C GLY A 161 26.97 -10.00 0.36
N VAL A 162 25.76 -9.55 0.05
CA VAL A 162 25.52 -8.22 -0.55
C VAL A 162 25.94 -7.10 0.41
N LEU A 163 25.61 -7.22 1.70
CA LEU A 163 26.00 -6.23 2.70
C LEU A 163 27.52 -6.12 2.82
N GLN A 164 28.22 -7.26 2.85
CA GLN A 164 29.70 -7.28 2.86
C GLN A 164 30.30 -6.63 1.62
N GLU A 165 29.71 -6.85 0.45
CA GLU A 165 30.14 -6.23 -0.82
C GLU A 165 30.00 -4.70 -0.78
N ILE A 166 28.85 -4.19 -0.31
CA ILE A 166 28.54 -2.75 -0.37
C ILE A 166 29.01 -1.96 0.85
N ALA A 167 29.40 -2.62 1.95
CA ALA A 167 29.67 -1.98 3.24
C ALA A 167 30.66 -0.80 3.14
N SER A 168 31.72 -0.93 2.34
CA SER A 168 32.72 0.13 2.14
C SER A 168 32.21 1.38 1.40
N HIS A 169 31.07 1.27 0.72
CA HIS A 169 30.43 2.35 -0.02
C HIS A 169 29.32 3.03 0.79
N VAL A 170 28.86 2.41 1.89
CA VAL A 170 27.81 2.95 2.74
C VAL A 170 28.37 4.03 3.66
N THR A 171 27.75 5.20 3.61
CA THR A 171 28.06 6.36 4.45
C THR A 171 26.87 6.75 5.32
N ARG A 172 27.04 7.71 6.24
CA ARG A 172 25.96 8.23 7.09
C ARG A 172 24.85 8.97 6.33
N GLU A 173 25.08 9.30 5.07
CA GLU A 173 24.07 9.95 4.21
C GLU A 173 23.06 8.94 3.64
N HIS A 174 23.43 7.66 3.61
CA HIS A 174 22.59 6.60 3.06
C HIS A 174 21.53 6.15 4.06
N ILE A 175 20.34 5.86 3.56
CA ILE A 175 19.26 5.17 4.26
C ILE A 175 19.13 3.80 3.61
N VAL A 176 19.53 2.74 4.32
CA VAL A 176 19.44 1.37 3.83
C VAL A 176 18.10 0.78 4.22
N VAL A 177 17.30 0.37 3.24
CA VAL A 177 15.98 -0.24 3.43
C VAL A 177 16.05 -1.72 3.07
N SER A 178 16.04 -2.60 4.07
CA SER A 178 15.98 -4.04 3.83
C SER A 178 14.55 -4.48 3.55
N VAL A 179 14.34 -5.16 2.41
CA VAL A 179 13.04 -5.73 2.00
C VAL A 179 13.01 -7.26 2.24
N ALA A 180 14.11 -7.82 2.77
CA ALA A 180 14.28 -9.25 2.89
C ALA A 180 13.51 -9.85 4.07
N ALA A 181 12.68 -10.86 3.77
CA ALA A 181 11.94 -11.59 4.79
C ALA A 181 12.88 -12.33 5.77
N GLY A 182 12.59 -12.23 7.07
CA GLY A 182 13.33 -12.91 8.13
C GLY A 182 14.74 -12.38 8.39
N VAL A 183 15.16 -11.26 7.78
CA VAL A 183 16.43 -10.59 8.10
C VAL A 183 16.15 -9.44 9.05
N THR A 184 16.70 -9.51 10.26
CA THR A 184 16.46 -8.48 11.29
C THR A 184 17.26 -7.21 11.03
N VAL A 185 16.79 -6.09 11.58
CA VAL A 185 17.54 -4.82 11.62
C VAL A 185 18.93 -5.06 12.23
N ALA A 186 19.01 -5.78 13.35
CA ALA A 186 20.27 -6.07 14.04
C ALA A 186 21.27 -6.82 13.14
N THR A 187 20.79 -7.77 12.32
CA THR A 187 21.63 -8.46 11.34
C THR A 187 22.19 -7.52 10.28
N VAL A 188 21.37 -6.58 9.80
CA VAL A 188 21.80 -5.60 8.79
C VAL A 188 22.80 -4.60 9.39
N GLU A 189 22.50 -4.05 10.57
CA GLU A 189 23.36 -3.08 11.26
C GLU A 189 24.72 -3.70 11.63
N ALA A 190 24.78 -4.99 11.99
CA ALA A 190 26.02 -5.68 12.32
C ALA A 190 26.98 -5.87 11.13
N LEU A 191 26.47 -5.77 9.89
CA LEU A 191 27.24 -5.97 8.66
C LEU A 191 27.52 -4.65 7.93
N LEU A 192 27.01 -3.54 8.44
CA LEU A 192 27.24 -2.20 7.91
C LEU A 192 28.17 -1.40 8.82
N PRO A 193 28.74 -0.29 8.31
CA PRO A 193 29.50 0.63 9.14
C PRO A 193 28.72 1.09 10.38
N PRO A 194 29.42 1.39 11.49
CA PRO A 194 28.78 1.99 12.66
C PRO A 194 28.02 3.27 12.28
N ASP A 195 26.88 3.48 12.93
CA ASP A 195 25.97 4.61 12.69
C ASP A 195 25.20 4.60 11.35
N SER A 196 25.24 3.50 10.58
CA SER A 196 24.39 3.36 9.39
C SER A 196 22.90 3.47 9.73
N VAL A 197 22.16 4.20 8.90
CA VAL A 197 20.71 4.33 9.02
C VAL A 197 20.05 3.16 8.32
N VAL A 198 19.35 2.32 9.09
CA VAL A 198 18.65 1.13 8.58
C VAL A 198 17.15 1.25 8.82
N LEU A 199 16.37 0.86 7.82
CA LEU A 199 14.93 0.59 7.90
C LEU A 199 14.69 -0.85 7.45
N ARG A 200 13.79 -1.56 8.14
CA ARG A 200 13.31 -2.88 7.69
C ARG A 200 11.89 -2.70 7.18
N LEU A 201 11.68 -2.99 5.89
CA LEU A 201 10.40 -2.87 5.20
C LEU A 201 9.90 -4.27 4.84
N MET A 202 8.62 -4.53 5.08
CA MET A 202 7.95 -5.73 4.63
C MET A 202 6.75 -5.35 3.75
N PRO A 203 6.90 -5.43 2.41
CA PRO A 203 5.81 -5.29 1.47
C PRO A 203 5.12 -6.65 1.23
N ASN A 204 4.02 -6.62 0.48
CA ASN A 204 3.38 -7.81 -0.07
C ASN A 204 3.17 -7.70 -1.60
N LEU A 205 2.76 -8.82 -2.22
CA LEU A 205 2.65 -8.93 -3.68
C LEU A 205 1.73 -7.89 -4.35
N PRO A 206 0.60 -7.46 -3.74
CA PRO A 206 -0.24 -6.37 -4.27
C PRO A 206 0.46 -5.02 -4.53
N CYS A 207 1.70 -4.81 -4.07
CA CYS A 207 2.51 -3.66 -4.50
C CYS A 207 2.69 -3.61 -6.03
N LEU A 208 2.62 -4.75 -6.74
CA LEU A 208 2.68 -4.81 -8.20
C LEU A 208 1.50 -4.11 -8.91
N VAL A 209 0.40 -3.88 -8.19
CA VAL A 209 -0.78 -3.17 -8.67
C VAL A 209 -1.11 -1.95 -7.81
N GLN A 210 -0.12 -1.49 -7.03
CA GLN A 210 -0.22 -0.29 -6.20
C GLN A 210 -1.33 -0.35 -5.14
N GLU A 211 -1.63 -1.57 -4.66
CA GLU A 211 -2.61 -1.85 -3.60
C GLU A 211 -1.95 -2.68 -2.47
N GLY A 212 -0.67 -2.40 -2.23
CA GLY A 212 0.16 -3.06 -1.23
C GLY A 212 -0.28 -2.79 0.21
N ALA A 213 0.07 -3.70 1.09
CA ALA A 213 0.13 -3.46 2.53
C ALA A 213 1.60 -3.58 2.94
N LEU A 214 2.16 -2.49 3.45
CA LEU A 214 3.56 -2.37 3.79
C LEU A 214 3.68 -1.99 5.27
N LEU A 215 4.54 -2.70 6.00
CA LEU A 215 4.91 -2.35 7.36
C LEU A 215 6.42 -2.14 7.42
N PHE A 216 6.87 -1.07 8.04
CA PHE A 216 8.31 -0.86 8.28
C PHE A 216 8.62 -0.58 9.75
N ALA A 217 9.87 -0.88 10.11
CA ALA A 217 10.45 -0.58 11.41
C ALA A 217 11.76 0.20 11.22
N ARG A 218 12.03 1.09 12.18
CA ARG A 218 13.26 1.88 12.24
C ARG A 218 14.36 1.13 12.99
N GLY A 219 15.57 1.18 12.45
CA GLY A 219 16.77 0.74 13.14
C GLY A 219 17.24 1.70 14.22
N SER A 220 18.30 1.30 14.92
CA SER A 220 18.81 1.99 16.11
C SER A 220 19.25 3.43 15.86
N LYS A 221 19.65 3.73 14.61
CA LYS A 221 20.12 5.05 14.16
C LYS A 221 19.11 5.80 13.30
N ALA A 222 17.95 5.21 13.02
CA ALA A 222 16.94 5.82 12.18
C ALA A 222 16.04 6.79 12.95
N ARG A 223 16.08 8.07 12.54
CA ARG A 223 15.25 9.15 13.09
C ARG A 223 13.84 9.14 12.50
N PRO A 224 12.85 9.79 13.14
CA PRO A 224 11.48 9.87 12.64
C PRO A 224 11.38 10.44 11.22
N GLU A 225 12.24 11.39 10.87
CA GLU A 225 12.32 11.97 9.51
C GLU A 225 12.67 10.96 8.42
N HIS A 226 13.47 9.93 8.73
CA HIS A 226 13.80 8.87 7.77
C HIS A 226 12.58 7.96 7.52
N GLY A 227 11.80 7.70 8.57
CA GLY A 227 10.54 6.94 8.46
C GLY A 227 9.47 7.72 7.70
N ALA A 228 9.35 9.03 7.97
CA ALA A 228 8.44 9.92 7.25
C ALA A 228 8.77 9.95 5.74
N LEU A 229 10.06 10.13 5.39
CA LEU A 229 10.52 10.08 4.01
C LEU A 229 10.15 8.77 3.33
N LEU A 230 10.40 7.63 3.98
CA LEU A 230 10.08 6.32 3.41
C LEU A 230 8.56 6.16 3.21
N ARG A 231 7.75 6.56 4.19
CA ARG A 231 6.30 6.48 4.12
C ARG A 231 5.73 7.32 2.99
N ASP A 232 6.16 8.57 2.87
CA ASP A 232 5.64 9.49 1.86
C ASP A 232 6.00 8.99 0.44
N LEU A 233 7.24 8.51 0.29
CA LEU A 233 7.73 7.94 -0.97
C LEU A 233 6.99 6.65 -1.39
N LEU A 234 6.62 5.81 -0.42
CA LEU A 234 5.93 4.54 -0.65
C LEU A 234 4.40 4.65 -0.61
N ALA A 235 3.84 5.81 -0.28
CA ALA A 235 2.39 6.02 -0.23
C ALA A 235 1.66 5.62 -1.55
N PRO A 236 2.24 5.81 -2.75
CA PRO A 236 1.61 5.31 -3.98
C PRO A 236 1.56 3.79 -4.07
N CYS A 237 2.42 3.06 -3.35
CA CYS A 237 2.47 1.59 -3.38
C CYS A 237 1.30 0.93 -2.66
N GLY A 238 0.57 1.67 -1.81
CA GLY A 238 -0.55 1.19 -1.02
C GLY A 238 -0.54 1.73 0.41
N LEU A 239 -1.03 0.93 1.36
CA LEU A 239 -1.00 1.27 2.79
C LEU A 239 0.41 1.11 3.34
N VAL A 240 0.97 2.16 3.94
CA VAL A 240 2.32 2.14 4.54
C VAL A 240 2.24 2.54 6.01
N GLU A 241 2.55 1.60 6.90
CA GLU A 241 2.51 1.80 8.35
C GLU A 241 3.91 1.67 8.97
N GLU A 242 4.13 2.41 10.05
CA GLU A 242 5.33 2.29 10.90
C GLU A 242 4.97 1.55 12.19
N GLY A 243 5.81 0.60 12.60
CA GLY A 243 5.64 -0.10 13.88
C GLY A 243 6.94 -0.69 14.43
N PRO A 244 6.88 -1.31 15.61
CA PRO A 244 8.02 -2.06 16.15
C PRO A 244 8.37 -3.24 15.23
N GLU A 245 9.66 -3.58 15.15
CA GLU A 245 10.15 -4.67 14.32
C GLU A 245 9.47 -6.02 14.65
N SER A 246 9.07 -6.23 15.90
CA SER A 246 8.33 -7.41 16.35
C SER A 246 6.99 -7.64 15.64
N TRP A 247 6.42 -6.61 15.02
CA TRP A 247 5.19 -6.73 14.22
C TRP A 247 5.45 -7.19 12.79
N ILE A 248 6.68 -7.10 12.28
CA ILE A 248 6.99 -7.42 10.88
C ILE A 248 6.68 -8.89 10.57
N ASP A 249 7.06 -9.83 11.43
CA ASP A 249 6.80 -11.24 11.17
C ASP A 249 5.29 -11.56 11.25
N ALA A 250 4.56 -10.87 12.14
CA ALA A 250 3.10 -10.97 12.22
C ALA A 250 2.42 -10.37 10.99
N HIS A 251 2.92 -9.24 10.49
CA HIS A 251 2.48 -8.65 9.24
C HIS A 251 2.74 -9.59 8.07
N THR A 252 3.91 -10.23 7.96
CA THR A 252 4.18 -11.22 6.91
C THR A 252 3.17 -12.36 6.95
N GLY A 253 2.87 -12.88 8.14
CA GLY A 253 1.86 -13.92 8.33
C GLY A 253 0.43 -13.44 8.01
N LEU A 254 0.11 -12.17 8.23
CA LEU A 254 -1.20 -11.60 7.95
C LEU A 254 -1.38 -11.28 6.45
N SER A 255 -0.48 -10.49 5.88
CA SER A 255 -0.60 -9.91 4.53
C SER A 255 -0.23 -10.88 3.41
N GLY A 256 0.44 -11.98 3.74
CA GLY A 256 0.80 -13.05 2.79
C GLY A 256 -0.15 -14.24 2.76
N SER A 257 -1.05 -14.39 3.74
CA SER A 257 -1.74 -15.67 3.95
C SER A 257 -3.14 -15.75 3.33
N GLY A 258 -3.30 -16.65 2.37
CA GLY A 258 -4.55 -17.39 2.13
C GLY A 258 -5.61 -16.75 1.21
N VAL A 259 -5.51 -15.48 0.85
CA VAL A 259 -6.55 -14.82 0.03
C VAL A 259 -6.66 -15.46 -1.36
N TYR A 260 -5.54 -15.84 -1.99
CA TYR A 260 -5.57 -16.51 -3.30
C TYR A 260 -6.22 -17.89 -3.24
N LEU A 261 -5.93 -18.67 -2.20
CA LEU A 261 -6.57 -19.97 -1.96
C LEU A 261 -8.08 -19.81 -1.73
N PHE A 262 -8.50 -18.77 -1.01
CA PHE A 262 -9.92 -18.48 -0.81
C PHE A 262 -10.61 -18.11 -2.13
N ALA A 263 -9.98 -17.30 -2.97
CA ALA A 263 -10.50 -16.95 -4.29
C ALA A 263 -10.61 -18.17 -5.22
N GLU A 264 -9.62 -19.07 -5.18
CA GLU A 264 -9.63 -20.34 -5.90
C GLU A 264 -10.77 -21.24 -5.41
N ALA A 265 -10.90 -21.46 -4.11
CA ALA A 265 -11.99 -22.26 -3.52
C ALA A 265 -13.39 -21.71 -3.86
N LEU A 266 -13.55 -20.38 -3.91
CA LEU A 266 -14.79 -19.75 -4.37
C LEU A 266 -15.08 -20.07 -5.85
N ALA A 267 -14.06 -20.02 -6.70
CA ALA A 267 -14.20 -20.33 -8.11
C ALA A 267 -14.56 -21.81 -8.33
N GLU A 268 -13.87 -22.72 -7.64
CA GLU A 268 -14.16 -24.17 -7.67
C GLU A 268 -15.57 -24.48 -7.18
N GLY A 269 -16.02 -23.81 -6.11
CA GLY A 269 -17.40 -23.87 -5.64
C GLY A 269 -18.40 -23.47 -6.73
N GLY A 270 -18.13 -22.39 -7.47
CA GLY A 270 -18.95 -21.97 -8.61
C GLY A 270 -18.97 -22.99 -9.74
N VAL A 271 -17.82 -23.59 -10.08
CA VAL A 271 -17.72 -24.66 -11.09
C VAL A 271 -18.52 -25.89 -10.67
N LYS A 272 -18.44 -26.30 -9.40
CA LYS A 272 -19.22 -27.40 -8.85
C LYS A 272 -20.74 -27.16 -9.00
N MET A 273 -21.18 -25.91 -8.98
CA MET A 273 -22.58 -25.53 -9.20
C MET A 273 -22.93 -25.31 -10.68
N GLY A 274 -22.04 -25.67 -11.61
CA GLY A 274 -22.30 -25.68 -13.06
C GLY A 274 -21.81 -24.44 -13.81
N MET A 275 -21.05 -23.54 -13.17
CA MET A 275 -20.48 -22.39 -13.89
C MET A 275 -19.30 -22.78 -14.79
N PRO A 276 -19.13 -22.15 -15.97
CA PRO A 276 -17.91 -22.28 -16.74
C PRO A 276 -16.69 -21.79 -15.93
N SER A 277 -15.62 -22.60 -15.89
CA SER A 277 -14.43 -22.35 -15.06
C SER A 277 -13.84 -20.94 -15.25
N ALA A 278 -13.64 -20.50 -16.50
CA ALA A 278 -13.08 -19.17 -16.76
C ALA A 278 -13.97 -18.03 -16.23
N LEU A 279 -15.29 -18.20 -16.22
CA LEU A 279 -16.22 -17.21 -15.67
C LEU A 279 -16.19 -17.20 -14.14
N ALA A 280 -16.18 -18.39 -13.51
CA ALA A 280 -16.12 -18.52 -12.06
C ALA A 280 -14.88 -17.86 -11.46
N HIS A 281 -13.71 -18.07 -12.08
CA HIS A 281 -12.45 -17.44 -11.65
C HIS A 281 -12.50 -15.90 -11.74
N ARG A 282 -13.02 -15.35 -12.85
CA ARG A 282 -13.15 -13.88 -13.00
C ARG A 282 -14.11 -13.29 -11.97
N ILE A 283 -15.24 -13.94 -11.72
CA ILE A 283 -16.23 -13.48 -10.72
C ILE A 283 -15.66 -13.59 -9.31
N ALA A 284 -14.95 -14.67 -8.97
CA ALA A 284 -14.31 -14.83 -7.67
C ALA A 284 -13.27 -13.73 -7.42
N ALA A 285 -12.40 -13.45 -8.41
CA ALA A 285 -11.42 -12.36 -8.32
C ALA A 285 -12.09 -10.99 -8.12
N GLN A 286 -13.14 -10.68 -8.90
CA GLN A 286 -13.89 -9.43 -8.76
C GLN A 286 -14.63 -9.32 -7.42
N THR A 287 -15.14 -10.44 -6.90
CA THR A 287 -15.82 -10.51 -5.60
C THR A 287 -14.86 -10.17 -4.46
N VAL A 288 -13.67 -10.75 -4.47
CA VAL A 288 -12.63 -10.46 -3.47
C VAL A 288 -12.17 -9.01 -3.55
N LEU A 289 -11.92 -8.48 -4.76
CA LEU A 289 -11.55 -7.08 -4.97
C LEU A 289 -12.62 -6.11 -4.43
N GLY A 290 -13.88 -6.32 -4.80
CA GLY A 290 -14.99 -5.46 -4.38
C GLY A 290 -15.20 -5.48 -2.86
N ALA A 291 -15.16 -6.67 -2.25
CA ALA A 291 -15.28 -6.81 -0.80
C ALA A 291 -14.12 -6.14 -0.06
N GLY A 292 -12.88 -6.29 -0.56
CA GLY A 292 -11.70 -5.66 0.02
C GLY A 292 -11.79 -4.13 -0.02
N ARG A 293 -12.19 -3.55 -1.16
CA ARG A 293 -12.40 -2.09 -1.29
C ARG A 293 -13.51 -1.60 -0.37
N LEU A 294 -14.64 -2.29 -0.32
CA LEU A 294 -15.74 -1.91 0.57
C LEU A 294 -15.31 -1.95 2.04
N LEU A 295 -14.54 -2.95 2.44
CA LEU A 295 -13.99 -3.04 3.79
C LEU A 295 -13.05 -1.87 4.12
N ARG A 296 -12.13 -1.56 3.21
CA ARG A 296 -11.16 -0.46 3.38
C ARG A 296 -11.84 0.91 3.43
N ASP A 297 -12.74 1.17 2.49
CA ASP A 297 -13.22 2.53 2.21
C ASP A 297 -14.47 2.91 3.03
N SER A 298 -15.22 1.94 3.57
CA SER A 298 -16.47 2.21 4.29
C SER A 298 -16.29 2.60 5.76
N GLY A 299 -15.14 2.29 6.37
CA GLY A 299 -14.92 2.44 7.82
C GLY A 299 -15.81 1.55 8.70
N LYS A 300 -16.60 0.64 8.11
CA LYS A 300 -17.49 -0.25 8.84
C LYS A 300 -16.74 -1.46 9.39
N HIS A 301 -17.15 -1.92 10.56
CA HIS A 301 -16.65 -3.18 11.11
C HIS A 301 -17.00 -4.36 10.18
N PRO A 302 -16.12 -5.36 9.96
CA PRO A 302 -16.38 -6.49 9.06
C PRO A 302 -17.68 -7.25 9.37
N ALA A 303 -18.06 -7.35 10.66
CA ALA A 303 -19.31 -8.00 11.05
C ALA A 303 -20.56 -7.23 10.56
N GLN A 304 -20.48 -5.90 10.46
CA GLN A 304 -21.56 -5.08 9.92
C GLN A 304 -21.68 -5.30 8.41
N LEU A 305 -20.58 -5.26 7.66
CA LEU A 305 -20.61 -5.53 6.22
C LEU A 305 -21.14 -6.94 5.91
N ARG A 306 -20.80 -7.93 6.74
CA ARG A 306 -21.38 -9.28 6.65
C ARG A 306 -22.89 -9.25 6.90
N ALA A 307 -23.37 -8.49 7.89
CA ALA A 307 -24.80 -8.36 8.16
C ALA A 307 -25.55 -7.66 7.01
N ASP A 308 -24.95 -6.62 6.42
CA ASP A 308 -25.54 -5.84 5.32
C ASP A 308 -25.83 -6.70 4.07
N VAL A 309 -25.12 -7.81 3.86
CA VAL A 309 -25.34 -8.77 2.75
C VAL A 309 -26.17 -10.00 3.14
N CYS A 310 -26.57 -10.11 4.41
CA CYS A 310 -27.34 -11.24 4.93
C CYS A 310 -28.81 -10.87 5.14
N THR A 311 -29.65 -11.18 4.16
CA THR A 311 -31.10 -11.10 4.35
C THR A 311 -31.62 -12.31 5.13
N PRO A 312 -32.61 -12.15 6.03
CA PRO A 312 -33.23 -13.29 6.72
C PRO A 312 -33.73 -14.36 5.73
N GLY A 313 -33.30 -15.61 5.92
CA GLY A 313 -33.64 -16.73 5.03
C GLY A 313 -33.00 -16.68 3.63
N GLY A 314 -32.10 -15.72 3.36
CA GLY A 314 -31.42 -15.58 2.07
C GLY A 314 -30.29 -16.59 1.86
N THR A 315 -29.78 -16.69 0.63
CA THR A 315 -28.71 -17.64 0.27
C THR A 315 -27.41 -17.42 1.05
N THR A 316 -27.06 -16.16 1.33
CA THR A 316 -25.81 -15.80 2.03
C THR A 316 -25.70 -16.44 3.42
N ILE A 317 -26.78 -16.50 4.20
CA ILE A 317 -26.72 -17.02 5.56
C ILE A 317 -26.50 -18.54 5.59
N PHE A 318 -27.03 -19.28 4.61
CA PHE A 318 -26.74 -20.72 4.47
C PHE A 318 -25.28 -20.95 4.09
N GLY A 319 -24.72 -20.13 3.18
CA GLY A 319 -23.30 -20.19 2.85
C GLY A 319 -22.39 -19.87 4.03
N LEU A 320 -22.73 -18.83 4.81
CA LEU A 320 -22.00 -18.48 6.04
C LEU A 320 -22.07 -19.59 7.08
N HIS A 321 -23.23 -20.25 7.22
CA HIS A 321 -23.36 -21.39 8.13
C HIS A 321 -22.38 -22.50 7.79
N GLU A 322 -22.23 -22.87 6.52
CA GLU A 322 -21.25 -23.88 6.09
C GLU A 322 -19.80 -23.43 6.32
N LEU A 323 -19.47 -22.15 6.11
CA LEU A 323 -18.14 -21.61 6.41
C LEU A 323 -17.82 -21.69 7.92
N GLU A 324 -18.78 -21.41 8.79
CA GLU A 324 -18.62 -21.53 10.23
C GLU A 324 -18.53 -23.02 10.66
N ARG A 325 -19.34 -23.91 10.06
CA ARG A 325 -19.23 -25.37 10.27
C ARG A 325 -17.84 -25.90 9.87
N GLY A 326 -17.27 -25.37 8.79
CA GLY A 326 -15.91 -25.68 8.34
C GLY A 326 -14.80 -25.05 9.18
N GLY A 327 -15.14 -24.24 10.19
CA GLY A 327 -14.15 -23.65 11.10
C GLY A 327 -13.28 -22.58 10.45
N VAL A 328 -13.80 -21.81 9.48
CA VAL A 328 -13.03 -20.84 8.70
C VAL A 328 -12.21 -19.88 9.57
N ARG A 329 -12.77 -19.42 10.70
CA ARG A 329 -12.09 -18.49 11.61
C ARG A 329 -10.84 -19.12 12.23
N ALA A 330 -10.99 -20.34 12.75
CA ALA A 330 -9.90 -21.07 13.37
C ALA A 330 -8.80 -21.37 12.34
N ALA A 331 -9.18 -21.82 11.14
CA ALA A 331 -8.24 -22.09 10.06
C ALA A 331 -7.45 -20.82 9.64
N THR A 332 -8.13 -19.68 9.46
CA THR A 332 -7.47 -18.42 9.10
C THR A 332 -6.54 -17.92 10.21
N MET A 333 -6.99 -17.94 11.48
CA MET A 333 -6.14 -17.53 12.61
C MET A 333 -4.91 -18.43 12.75
N GLY A 334 -5.09 -19.75 12.63
CA GLY A 334 -3.99 -20.71 12.68
C GLY A 334 -3.00 -20.56 11.51
N ALA A 335 -3.47 -20.17 10.32
CA ALA A 335 -2.59 -19.88 9.18
C ALA A 335 -1.69 -18.67 9.45
N VAL A 336 -2.25 -17.58 9.98
CA VAL A 336 -1.49 -16.37 10.35
C VAL A 336 -0.46 -16.70 11.45
N GLU A 337 -0.87 -17.44 12.48
CA GLU A 337 0.01 -17.88 13.56
C GLU A 337 1.18 -18.72 13.04
N ALA A 338 0.89 -19.77 12.26
CA ALA A 338 1.93 -20.66 11.72
C ALA A 338 2.93 -19.92 10.81
N ALA A 339 2.45 -19.01 9.96
CA ALA A 339 3.31 -18.19 9.11
C ALA A 339 4.17 -17.21 9.93
N THR A 340 3.59 -16.61 10.96
CA THR A 340 4.30 -15.70 11.89
C THR A 340 5.41 -16.43 12.64
N GLU A 341 5.13 -17.61 13.18
CA GLU A 341 6.12 -18.43 13.89
C GLU A 341 7.28 -18.84 12.99
N LEU A 342 6.99 -19.16 11.72
CA LEU A 342 8.04 -19.48 10.75
C LEU A 342 8.91 -18.25 10.46
N GLY A 343 8.29 -17.07 10.28
CA GLY A 343 9.01 -15.81 10.09
C GLY A 343 10.02 -15.54 11.21
N ARG A 344 9.60 -15.76 12.48
CA ARG A 344 10.46 -15.59 13.67
C ARG A 344 11.65 -16.55 13.73
N LYS A 345 11.52 -17.76 13.16
CA LYS A 345 12.60 -18.77 13.13
C LYS A 345 13.66 -18.50 12.07
N GLY A 346 13.41 -17.57 11.15
CA GLY A 346 14.30 -17.23 10.04
C GLY A 346 14.20 -18.21 8.86
N ALA A 347 14.45 -17.72 7.64
CA ALA A 347 14.22 -18.44 6.39
C ALA A 347 15.02 -19.76 6.24
N GLY A 348 16.12 -19.94 6.97
CA GLY A 348 16.99 -21.11 6.87
C GLY A 348 16.42 -22.43 7.42
N GLN A 349 15.33 -22.40 8.20
CA GLN A 349 14.71 -23.60 8.77
C GLN A 349 13.36 -23.98 8.11
N GLY A 350 12.82 -23.12 7.24
CA GLY A 350 11.48 -23.29 6.65
C GLY A 350 11.40 -24.19 5.42
N GLU A 351 12.47 -24.25 4.61
CA GLU A 351 12.49 -25.01 3.35
C GLU A 351 12.31 -26.52 3.56
N VAL A 352 12.72 -27.05 4.71
CA VAL A 352 12.62 -28.49 5.03
C VAL A 352 11.17 -28.90 5.32
N ARG A 353 10.34 -28.02 5.92
CA ARG A 353 9.03 -28.39 6.47
C ARG A 353 7.86 -28.19 5.49
N CYS A 354 7.95 -27.24 4.56
CA CYS A 354 6.87 -26.99 3.58
C CYS A 354 6.80 -28.05 2.47
N ARG A 355 7.94 -28.65 2.07
CA ARG A 355 7.96 -29.72 1.05
C ARG A 355 7.27 -31.00 1.52
N GLU A 356 7.28 -31.29 2.81
CA GLU A 356 6.68 -32.52 3.36
C GLU A 356 5.15 -32.45 3.56
N ARG A 357 4.53 -31.25 3.51
CA ARG A 357 3.08 -31.08 3.77
C ARG A 357 2.23 -30.71 2.56
N ILE A 358 2.82 -30.18 1.48
CA ILE A 358 2.06 -29.80 0.28
C ILE A 358 1.78 -31.02 -0.64
N THR A 359 2.39 -32.18 -0.37
CA THR A 359 2.11 -33.47 -1.02
C THR A 359 0.87 -34.21 -0.50
N LEU A 360 -0.15 -33.49 -0.06
CA LEU A 360 -1.50 -34.05 0.12
C LEU A 360 -2.40 -33.50 -0.98
N GLY A 361 -2.33 -34.10 -2.18
CA GLY A 361 -3.21 -33.68 -3.29
C GLY A 361 -3.01 -34.36 -4.64
N THR A 362 -1.84 -34.93 -4.94
CA THR A 362 -1.66 -35.73 -6.16
C THR A 362 -1.64 -37.21 -5.79
N GLY A 363 -2.83 -37.75 -5.55
CA GLY A 363 -3.01 -39.20 -5.54
C GLY A 363 -2.77 -39.73 -6.95
N GLU A 364 -1.72 -40.52 -7.10
CA GLU A 364 -1.55 -41.43 -8.22
C GLU A 364 -2.79 -42.33 -8.31
N HIS A 365 -3.60 -42.14 -9.34
CA HIS A 365 -4.49 -43.20 -9.82
C HIS A 365 -3.83 -43.82 -11.04
N GLY A 366 -3.00 -44.82 -10.77
CA GLY A 366 -2.75 -45.89 -11.72
C GLY A 366 -3.94 -46.85 -11.71
N LEU A 367 -4.55 -47.03 -12.88
CA LEU A 367 -4.86 -48.31 -13.52
C LEU A 367 -5.08 -48.07 -15.01
#